data_AF-A0A7I8IK14-F1
#
_entry.id   AF-A0A7I8IK14-F1
#
_cell.length_a   1.000
_cell.length_b   1.000
_cell.length_c   1.000
_cell.angle_alpha   90.00
_cell.angle_beta   90.00
_cell.angle_gamma   90.00
#
_symmetry.space_group_name_H-M   'P 1'
#
loop_
_entity.id
_entity.type
_entity.pdbx_description
1 polymer ?
#
loop_
_entity_poly.entity_id
_entity_poly.type
_entity_poly.pdbx_seq_one_letter_code
_entity_poly.pdbx_strand_id
1 'polypeptide(L)'
;MVKKGGTVSTSSKCEGEMVLSAPSFKLSKTNYYICVINMEVYLDSHDLWQAIVEENVSEKKDRLALLAIFSIIPEEMMIMLDAKKTAKC
;
A
#
# COMPACT_ATOMS: atom_id res chain seq x y z
N MET A 1 15.47 52.82 10.65
CA MET A 1 16.39 52.35 9.58
C MET A 1 16.83 50.94 9.92
N VAL A 2 16.83 50.09 8.89
CA VAL A 2 16.89 48.62 8.86
C VAL A 2 18.25 48.06 9.30
N LYS A 3 18.23 46.90 9.97
CA LYS A 3 19.14 45.76 9.68
C LYS A 3 18.50 44.42 10.09
N LYS A 4 18.06 43.68 9.07
CA LYS A 4 17.76 42.23 9.09
C LYS A 4 19.09 41.45 9.09
N GLY A 5 19.10 40.24 9.64
CA GLY A 5 20.07 39.22 9.26
C GLY A 5 20.04 37.99 10.16
N GLY A 6 19.62 36.85 9.61
CA GLY A 6 19.93 35.53 10.19
C GLY A 6 18.75 34.59 10.44
N THR A 7 17.88 34.33 9.45
CA THR A 7 17.06 33.12 9.46
C THR A 7 17.87 31.97 8.88
N VAL A 8 18.26 31.02 9.73
CA VAL A 8 18.65 29.66 9.31
C VAL A 8 17.44 29.05 8.62
N SER A 9 17.54 28.88 7.31
CA SER A 9 16.61 28.06 6.54
C SER A 9 16.94 26.60 6.82
N THR A 10 16.31 26.04 7.85
CA THR A 10 16.15 24.59 7.92
C THR A 10 15.22 24.22 6.78
N SER A 11 15.79 23.67 5.71
CA SER A 11 15.04 23.03 4.63
C SER A 11 14.31 21.83 5.23
N SER A 12 13.08 22.05 5.67
CA SER A 12 12.11 20.98 5.84
C SER A 12 11.83 20.45 4.44
N LYS A 13 12.50 19.35 4.10
CA LYS A 13 12.12 18.51 2.97
C LYS A 13 10.70 18.03 3.25
N CYS A 14 9.71 18.71 2.68
CA CYS A 14 8.35 18.21 2.63
C CYS A 14 8.37 16.97 1.75
N GLU A 15 8.64 15.82 2.36
CA GLU A 15 8.38 14.53 1.75
C GLU A 15 6.87 14.47 1.57
N GLY A 16 6.42 14.84 0.37
CA GLY A 16 5.00 14.83 0.03
C GLY A 16 4.38 13.52 0.49
N GLU A 17 3.29 13.60 1.25
CA GLU A 17 2.54 12.42 1.64
C GLU A 17 2.16 11.67 0.37
N MET A 18 2.70 10.47 0.22
CA MET A 18 2.40 9.60 -0.91
C MET A 18 0.97 9.11 -0.71
N VAL A 19 0.03 9.72 -1.43
CA VAL A 19 -1.36 9.26 -1.47
C VAL A 19 -1.45 8.19 -2.56
N LEU A 20 -1.59 6.93 -2.16
CA LEU A 20 -1.91 5.84 -3.09
C LEU A 20 -3.37 5.92 -3.47
N SER A 21 -3.65 5.97 -4.77
CA SER A 21 -4.97 5.65 -5.30
C SER A 21 -5.32 4.19 -5.02
N ALA A 22 -6.60 3.84 -4.94
CA ALA A 22 -6.95 2.42 -4.91
C ALA A 22 -6.65 1.79 -6.29
N PRO A 23 -6.18 0.53 -6.35
CA PRO A 23 -6.08 -0.20 -7.62
C PRO A 23 -7.44 -0.28 -8.32
N SER A 24 -7.45 -0.16 -9.64
CA SER A 24 -8.68 -0.15 -10.46
C SER A 24 -9.32 -1.53 -10.66
N PHE A 25 -8.69 -2.58 -10.15
CA PHE A 25 -9.14 -3.97 -10.28
C PHE A 25 -9.51 -4.56 -8.91
N LYS A 26 -10.29 -5.63 -8.94
CA LYS A 26 -10.75 -6.36 -7.75
C LYS A 26 -10.50 -7.85 -7.90
N LEU A 27 -10.22 -8.50 -6.77
CA LEU A 27 -10.11 -9.94 -6.69
C LEU A 27 -11.49 -10.59 -6.89
N SER A 28 -11.53 -11.69 -7.63
CA SER A 28 -12.70 -12.50 -7.88
C SER A 28 -12.33 -13.99 -7.78
N LYS A 29 -13.35 -14.87 -7.67
CA LYS A 29 -13.13 -16.32 -7.53
C LYS A 29 -12.42 -16.94 -8.74
N THR A 30 -12.44 -16.26 -9.88
CA THR A 30 -11.94 -16.78 -11.17
C THR A 30 -10.75 -16.02 -11.72
N ASN A 31 -10.32 -14.91 -11.10
CA ASN A 31 -9.27 -14.05 -11.62
C ASN A 31 -7.99 -14.02 -10.78
N TYR A 32 -7.81 -14.94 -9.83
CA TYR A 32 -6.70 -14.92 -8.86
C TYR A 32 -5.35 -14.69 -9.53
N TYR A 33 -5.03 -15.45 -10.59
CA TYR A 33 -3.77 -15.34 -11.31
C TYR A 33 -3.57 -13.95 -11.95
N ILE A 34 -4.61 -13.43 -12.61
CA ILE A 34 -4.57 -12.10 -13.24
C ILE A 34 -4.44 -11.01 -12.15
N CYS A 35 -5.11 -11.19 -11.02
CA CYS A 35 -5.06 -10.26 -9.90
C CYS A 35 -3.66 -10.18 -9.28
N VAL A 36 -2.97 -11.31 -9.15
CA VAL A 36 -1.57 -11.36 -8.67
C VAL A 36 -0.65 -10.59 -9.61
N ILE A 37 -0.73 -10.85 -10.92
CA ILE A 37 0.07 -10.12 -11.92
C ILE A 37 -0.20 -8.61 -11.84
N ASN A 38 -1.46 -8.22 -11.79
CA ASN A 38 -1.82 -6.81 -11.70
C ASN A 38 -1.31 -6.16 -10.40
N MET A 39 -1.30 -6.89 -9.27
CA MET A 39 -0.76 -6.36 -8.02
C MET A 39 0.76 -6.24 -8.01
N GLU A 40 1.46 -7.19 -8.61
CA GLU A 40 2.91 -7.09 -8.77
C GLU A 40 3.26 -5.81 -9.55
N VAL A 41 2.66 -5.62 -10.73
CA VAL A 41 2.87 -4.43 -11.56
C VAL A 41 2.47 -3.15 -10.84
N TYR A 42 1.34 -3.16 -10.14
CA TYR A 42 0.85 -2.00 -9.39
C TYR A 42 1.82 -1.61 -8.28
N LEU A 43 2.19 -2.55 -7.40
CA LEU A 43 3.08 -2.29 -6.27
C LEU A 43 4.49 -1.92 -6.72
N ASP A 44 5.00 -2.57 -7.77
CA ASP A 44 6.32 -2.27 -8.33
C ASP A 44 6.39 -0.85 -8.90
N SER A 45 5.33 -0.40 -9.58
CA SER A 45 5.23 0.99 -10.08
C SER A 45 5.26 2.05 -8.99
N HIS A 46 4.98 1.66 -7.74
CA HIS A 46 5.00 2.50 -6.55
C HIS A 46 6.22 2.25 -5.63
N ASP A 47 7.20 1.44 -6.05
CA ASP A 47 8.35 1.05 -5.23
C ASP A 47 7.96 0.37 -3.90
N LEU A 48 6.85 -0.38 -3.95
CA LEU A 48 6.25 -1.12 -2.83
C LEU A 48 6.38 -2.64 -2.96
N TRP A 49 6.75 -3.17 -4.13
CA TRP A 49 6.89 -4.63 -4.31
C TRP A 49 7.93 -5.24 -3.36
N GLN A 50 8.99 -4.50 -3.05
CA GLN A 50 10.00 -4.92 -2.05
C GLN A 50 9.37 -5.24 -0.69
N ALA A 51 8.29 -4.56 -0.29
CA ALA A 51 7.60 -4.84 0.97
C ALA A 51 6.90 -6.21 1.00
N ILE A 52 6.75 -6.87 -0.15
CA ILE A 52 6.18 -8.21 -0.26
C ILE A 52 7.27 -9.28 -0.20
N VAL A 53 8.47 -8.98 -0.70
CA VAL A 53 9.55 -9.96 -0.91
C VAL A 53 10.61 -9.90 0.20
N GLU A 54 10.81 -8.72 0.80
CA GLU A 54 11.87 -8.46 1.77
C GLU A 54 11.32 -8.25 3.17
N GLU A 55 12.02 -8.76 4.19
CA GLU A 55 11.63 -8.57 5.60
C GLU A 55 12.01 -7.18 6.16
N ASN A 56 12.99 -6.50 5.55
CA ASN A 56 13.60 -5.28 6.10
C ASN A 56 13.23 -4.03 5.29
N VAL A 57 11.94 -3.75 5.18
CA VAL A 57 11.42 -2.51 4.57
C VAL A 57 10.99 -1.50 5.62
N SER A 58 10.92 -0.22 5.24
CA SER A 58 10.35 0.80 6.14
C SER A 58 8.89 0.49 6.47
N GLU A 59 8.48 0.72 7.72
CA GLU A 59 7.10 0.54 8.19
C GLU A 59 6.07 1.28 7.32
N LYS A 60 6.44 2.45 6.77
CA LYS A 60 5.58 3.20 5.85
C LYS A 60 5.29 2.40 4.58
N LYS A 61 6.31 1.82 3.94
CA LYS A 61 6.15 1.01 2.73
C LYS A 61 5.33 -0.24 3.01
N ASP A 62 5.60 -0.91 4.13
CA ASP A 62 4.85 -2.10 4.56
C ASP A 62 3.35 -1.81 4.72
N ARG A 63 3.00 -0.75 5.48
CA ARG A 63 1.61 -0.34 5.67
C ARG A 63 0.92 0.04 4.35
N LEU A 64 1.63 0.70 3.44
CA LEU A 64 1.09 1.10 2.14
C LEU A 64 0.86 -0.11 1.21
N ALA A 65 1.78 -1.07 1.20
CA ALA A 65 1.63 -2.32 0.46
C ALA A 65 0.44 -3.14 1.01
N LEU A 66 0.31 -3.23 2.34
CA LEU A 66 -0.82 -3.86 3.01
C LEU A 66 -2.15 -3.21 2.63
N LEU A 67 -2.22 -1.87 2.64
CA LEU A 67 -3.42 -1.12 2.27
C LEU A 67 -3.81 -1.40 0.81
N ALA A 68 -2.85 -1.45 -0.10
CA ALA A 68 -3.09 -1.75 -1.50
C ALA A 68 -3.65 -3.18 -1.67
N ILE A 69 -3.04 -4.19 -1.02
CA ILE A 69 -3.53 -5.58 -1.05
C ILE A 69 -4.94 -5.68 -0.47
N PHE A 70 -5.19 -5.02 0.64
CA PHE A 70 -6.53 -5.02 1.24
C PHE A 70 -7.56 -4.37 0.32
N SER A 71 -7.18 -3.30 -0.39
CA SER A 71 -8.07 -2.54 -1.26
C SER A 71 -8.59 -3.35 -2.46
N ILE A 72 -7.92 -4.41 -2.89
CA ILE A 72 -8.39 -5.25 -4.01
C ILE A 72 -9.39 -6.33 -3.57
N ILE A 73 -9.51 -6.61 -2.28
CA ILE A 73 -10.42 -7.65 -1.76
C ILE A 73 -11.83 -7.06 -1.67
N PRO A 74 -12.81 -7.59 -2.40
CA PRO A 74 -14.18 -7.12 -2.30
C PRO A 74 -14.84 -7.63 -1.00
N GLU A 75 -15.82 -6.88 -0.48
CA GLU A 75 -16.43 -7.12 0.83
C GLU A 75 -17.05 -8.52 0.95
N GLU A 76 -17.69 -9.01 -0.12
CA GLU A 76 -18.28 -10.35 -0.15
C GLU A 76 -17.25 -11.48 0.06
N MET A 77 -15.98 -11.23 -0.25
CA MET A 77 -14.90 -12.18 0.04
C MET A 77 -14.41 -12.12 1.48
N MET A 78 -14.51 -10.96 2.14
CA MET A 78 -14.14 -10.83 3.55
C MET A 78 -15.06 -11.67 4.44
N ILE A 79 -16.36 -11.71 4.12
CA ILE A 79 -17.35 -12.55 4.81
C ILE A 79 -17.00 -14.03 4.65
N MET A 80 -16.56 -14.45 3.46
CA MET A 80 -16.13 -15.84 3.24
C MET A 80 -14.86 -16.19 4.02
N LEU A 81 -13.91 -15.26 4.16
CA LEU A 81 -12.70 -15.47 4.98
C LEU A 81 -13.05 -15.62 6.47
N ASP A 82 -14.00 -14.84 6.98
CA ASP A 82 -14.48 -14.95 8.35
C ASP A 82 -15.24 -16.26 8.60
N ALA A 83 -16.13 -16.65 7.69
CA ALA A 83 -16.84 -17.92 7.73
C ALA A 83 -15.89 -19.14 7.67
N LYS A 84 -14.70 -18.99 7.08
CA LYS A 84 -13.69 -20.05 7.02
C LYS A 84 -12.88 -20.20 8.31
N LYS A 85 -12.81 -19.16 9.17
CA LYS A 85 -12.21 -19.24 10.52
C LYS A 85 -13.07 -20.05 11.50
N THR A 86 -14.38 -20.10 11.28
CA THR A 86 -15.33 -20.83 12.13
C THR A 86 -15.55 -22.29 11.70
N ALA A 87 -14.99 -22.71 10.56
CA ALA A 87 -14.89 -24.10 10.18
C ALA A 87 -13.80 -24.80 11.02
N LYS A 88 -14.13 -25.07 12.29
CA LYS A 88 -13.38 -26.06 13.08
C LYS A 88 -13.45 -27.39 12.34
N CYS A 89 -12.29 -27.96 12.03
CA CYS A 89 -12.16 -29.37 11.70
C CYS A 89 -12.49 -30.21 12.93
#